data_AF-A0AA86VUN0-F1
#
_entry.id   AF-A0AA86VUN0-F1
#
_cell.length_a   1.000
_cell.length_b   1.000
_cell.length_c   1.000
_cell.angle_alpha   90.00
_cell.angle_beta   90.00
_cell.angle_gamma   90.00
#
_symmetry.space_group_name_H-M   'P 1'
#
loop_
_entity.id
_entity.type
_entity.pdbx_description
1 polymer ?
#
loop_
_entity_poly.entity_id
_entity_poly.type
_entity_poly.pdbx_seq_one_letter_code
_entity_poly.pdbx_strand_id
1 'polypeptide(L)'
;MNAIFTASALSLPFFLGASKFDTRRDLKCRFKVFAVFGEEEKKNAWGALFDVEDPRSKIPQNKGKVLDIYQALEVARHDIQYLDWRARQDVLTIMLLHEKVVEVLNPLAREYKSIGTLKKELAELQDELAHAHRQVHISEARVTTALDKLAYMEELVNDRLLLDRSTAEISQTTSSPSTSANSLVTEKRRQPRKSLNVSGPVQSYHPHLKNFWYPVAFSSDLKDDTMIPIECFEEPWVIFRGKDGKPGCVQNTCAHRACPLHLGSVNEGRIQCPYHGWEYTTDGKCEKMPSTRLLNVKIKSVPCFEKEGMIWIWPGNDPPTATLPSLLPPSGFEIHAEIVMELPIEHGLLLDNLLDLAHAPFTHTSTFAKGWSVPSLVKFLTPASGLQGYWDPYPIDMEFRPPCMVLSTIGISKPGKLEGQNTRECSTHLHQLHVCLPSSKQKTRLLYRMSLDFAPLLKHVPLMQYLWKHFAEQVLNEDLRLVVGQQERMNNGANVWNFPVSYDKLGVRYRMWRDALERGAKQLPFTSIDQIQN
;
A
#
# COMPACT_ATOMS: atom_id res chain seq x y z
N MET A 1 -33.71 27.07 -30.67
CA MET A 1 -33.03 25.77 -30.82
C MET A 1 -31.60 25.94 -30.36
N ASN A 2 -31.25 25.29 -29.25
CA ASN A 2 -29.89 24.92 -28.83
C ASN A 2 -30.05 24.18 -27.50
N ALA A 3 -29.80 22.88 -27.51
CA ALA A 3 -29.75 22.06 -26.31
C ALA A 3 -28.45 21.25 -26.31
N ILE A 4 -27.76 21.38 -25.18
CA ILE A 4 -26.49 20.81 -24.78
C ILE A 4 -26.70 19.31 -24.51
N PHE A 5 -25.83 18.44 -25.03
CA PHE A 5 -25.81 17.02 -24.70
C PHE A 5 -24.73 16.75 -23.63
N THR A 6 -25.17 16.24 -22.48
CA THR A 6 -24.35 15.65 -21.41
C THR A 6 -24.07 14.17 -21.71
N ALA A 7 -22.84 13.74 -21.50
CA ALA A 7 -22.40 12.36 -21.67
C ALA A 7 -22.96 11.45 -20.56
N SER A 8 -23.88 10.56 -20.93
CA SER A 8 -24.36 9.45 -20.11
C SER A 8 -23.32 8.34 -20.08
N ALA A 9 -23.06 7.80 -18.89
CA ALA A 9 -22.24 6.61 -18.70
C ALA A 9 -22.78 5.43 -19.53
N LEU A 10 -21.90 4.82 -20.33
CA LEU A 10 -22.16 3.57 -21.05
C LEU A 10 -22.31 2.42 -20.04
N SER A 11 -23.56 2.05 -19.73
CA SER A 11 -23.87 0.76 -19.12
C SER A 11 -23.76 -0.33 -20.21
N LEU A 12 -22.87 -1.30 -20.00
CA LEU A 12 -22.80 -2.50 -20.83
C LEU A 12 -24.07 -3.35 -20.58
N PRO A 13 -24.83 -3.76 -21.61
CA PRO A 13 -25.99 -4.59 -21.41
C PRO A 13 -25.55 -6.05 -21.24
N PHE A 14 -25.71 -6.61 -20.04
CA PHE A 14 -25.63 -8.05 -19.82
C PHE A 14 -27.00 -8.68 -20.08
N PHE A 15 -27.12 -9.48 -21.13
CA PHE A 15 -28.29 -10.35 -21.33
C PHE A 15 -27.98 -11.75 -20.79
N LEU A 16 -28.83 -12.24 -19.89
CA LEU A 16 -28.84 -13.64 -19.43
C LEU A 16 -30.16 -14.30 -19.85
N GLY A 17 -30.07 -15.28 -20.75
CA GLY A 17 -31.19 -16.17 -21.06
C GLY A 17 -31.21 -17.34 -20.09
N ALA A 18 -32.26 -17.45 -19.27
CA ALA A 18 -32.49 -18.64 -18.45
C ALA A 18 -33.27 -19.68 -19.27
N SER A 19 -32.66 -20.82 -19.60
CA SER A 19 -33.44 -21.98 -20.04
C SER A 19 -34.07 -22.64 -18.80
N LYS A 20 -35.40 -22.82 -18.84
CA LYS A 20 -36.23 -23.44 -17.80
C LYS A 20 -35.58 -24.69 -17.19
N PHE A 21 -35.62 -24.77 -15.86
CA PHE A 21 -35.36 -25.98 -15.10
C PHE A 21 -36.40 -27.04 -15.47
N ASP A 22 -35.95 -28.14 -16.08
CA ASP A 22 -36.72 -29.36 -16.18
C ASP A 22 -36.04 -30.45 -15.34
N THR A 23 -36.82 -31.09 -14.49
CA THR A 23 -36.38 -32.04 -13.48
C THR A 23 -36.29 -33.43 -14.09
N ARG A 24 -35.12 -33.84 -14.62
CA ARG A 24 -34.64 -35.24 -14.65
C ARG A 24 -33.28 -35.40 -15.36
N ARG A 25 -32.41 -36.19 -14.70
CA ARG A 25 -31.13 -36.80 -15.14
C ARG A 25 -29.90 -35.90 -15.28
N ASP A 26 -28.80 -36.43 -14.72
CA ASP A 26 -27.41 -35.95 -14.72
C ASP A 26 -27.04 -35.09 -15.93
N LEU A 27 -26.80 -33.80 -15.68
CA LEU A 27 -26.17 -32.89 -16.62
C LEU A 27 -25.00 -32.20 -15.92
N LYS A 28 -23.80 -32.35 -16.51
CA LYS A 28 -22.60 -31.56 -16.20
C LYS A 28 -22.95 -30.07 -16.30
N CYS A 29 -23.04 -29.38 -15.17
CA CYS A 29 -23.22 -27.94 -15.15
C CYS A 29 -21.91 -27.24 -15.59
N ARG A 30 -21.87 -26.77 -16.84
CA ARG A 30 -20.92 -25.75 -17.29
C ARG A 30 -21.63 -24.42 -17.35
N PHE A 31 -21.03 -23.37 -16.79
CA PHE A 31 -21.44 -21.99 -16.99
C PHE A 31 -20.40 -21.27 -17.84
N LYS A 32 -20.83 -20.53 -18.86
CA LYS A 32 -19.97 -19.67 -19.69
C LYS A 32 -20.48 -18.24 -19.62
N VAL A 33 -19.61 -17.30 -19.27
CA VAL A 33 -19.90 -15.87 -19.32
C VAL A 33 -19.07 -15.26 -20.46
N PHE A 34 -19.73 -14.51 -21.34
CA PHE A 34 -19.12 -13.85 -22.48
C PHE A 34 -19.19 -12.33 -22.31
N ALA A 35 -18.15 -11.63 -22.74
CA ALA A 35 -18.17 -10.18 -22.89
C ALA A 35 -18.09 -9.82 -24.38
N VAL A 36 -18.89 -8.85 -24.82
CA VAL A 36 -18.84 -8.29 -26.17
C VAL A 36 -17.90 -7.08 -26.13
N PHE A 37 -16.82 -7.11 -26.91
CA PHE A 37 -16.04 -5.91 -27.22
C PHE A 37 -16.66 -5.24 -28.45
N GLY A 38 -16.80 -3.91 -28.40
CA GLY A 38 -17.76 -3.12 -29.19
C GLY A 38 -17.55 -2.99 -30.70
N GLU A 39 -18.50 -2.23 -31.26
CA GLU A 39 -18.83 -1.88 -32.65
C GLU A 39 -17.67 -1.76 -33.66
N GLU A 40 -17.59 -2.71 -34.60
CA GLU A 40 -17.88 -2.52 -36.04
C GLU A 40 -17.69 -3.86 -36.77
N GLU A 41 -18.43 -4.03 -37.87
CA GLU A 41 -18.65 -5.29 -38.59
C GLU A 41 -17.36 -6.03 -39.03
N LYS A 42 -17.07 -7.19 -38.41
CA LYS A 42 -16.89 -8.51 -39.09
C LYS A 42 -16.37 -9.60 -38.15
N LYS A 43 -17.16 -10.68 -38.03
CA LYS A 43 -16.88 -12.02 -37.48
C LYS A 43 -16.51 -12.10 -35.98
N ASN A 44 -17.56 -12.28 -35.19
CA ASN A 44 -17.62 -12.81 -33.82
C ASN A 44 -16.56 -13.87 -33.47
N ALA A 45 -15.54 -13.50 -32.70
CA ALA A 45 -14.74 -14.43 -31.91
C ALA A 45 -15.14 -14.32 -30.43
N TRP A 46 -15.88 -15.31 -29.94
CA TRP A 46 -16.36 -15.37 -28.55
C TRP A 46 -15.22 -15.91 -27.66
N GLY A 47 -14.66 -15.09 -26.78
CA GLY A 47 -13.70 -15.50 -25.74
C GLY A 47 -14.37 -15.59 -24.36
N ALA A 48 -14.14 -16.69 -23.63
CA ALA A 48 -14.64 -16.86 -22.26
C ALA A 48 -13.73 -16.12 -21.26
N LEU A 49 -14.31 -15.33 -20.36
CA LEU A 49 -13.54 -14.61 -19.31
C LEU A 49 -13.13 -15.52 -18.15
N PHE A 50 -13.89 -16.59 -17.88
CA PHE A 50 -13.61 -17.60 -16.86
C PHE A 50 -14.19 -18.95 -17.30
N ASP A 51 -13.41 -20.04 -17.25
CA ASP A 51 -13.90 -21.42 -17.36
C ASP A 51 -13.63 -22.08 -16.01
N VAL A 52 -14.69 -22.35 -15.24
CA VAL A 52 -14.57 -22.91 -13.89
C VAL A 52 -15.33 -24.23 -13.88
N GLU A 53 -14.60 -25.32 -14.09
CA GLU A 53 -15.14 -26.68 -13.97
C GLU A 53 -15.26 -27.08 -12.49
N ASP A 54 -16.35 -27.75 -12.10
CA ASP A 54 -16.47 -28.39 -10.78
C ASP A 54 -15.37 -29.46 -10.63
N PRO A 55 -14.41 -29.30 -9.69
CA PRO A 55 -13.30 -30.23 -9.52
C PRO A 55 -13.75 -31.64 -9.09
N ARG A 56 -14.97 -31.82 -8.58
CA ARG A 56 -15.53 -33.14 -8.23
C ARG A 56 -15.73 -34.05 -9.43
N SER A 57 -15.75 -33.50 -10.65
CA SER A 57 -15.84 -34.27 -11.89
C SER A 57 -14.56 -35.03 -12.26
N LYS A 58 -13.46 -34.83 -11.52
CA LYS A 58 -12.12 -35.41 -11.81
C LYS A 58 -11.61 -36.39 -10.74
N ILE A 59 -12.41 -36.70 -9.72
CA ILE A 59 -12.02 -37.64 -8.65
C ILE A 59 -11.96 -39.07 -9.20
N PRO A 60 -10.85 -39.81 -9.07
CA PRO A 60 -10.84 -41.25 -9.36
C PRO A 60 -11.76 -41.98 -8.38
N GLN A 61 -12.84 -42.60 -8.87
CA GLN A 61 -13.66 -43.48 -8.05
C GLN A 61 -12.89 -44.77 -7.76
N ASN A 62 -12.25 -44.87 -6.59
CA ASN A 62 -11.56 -46.08 -6.18
C ASN A 62 -12.50 -47.00 -5.38
N LYS A 63 -12.63 -48.27 -5.78
CA LYS A 63 -13.52 -49.28 -5.17
C LYS A 63 -12.89 -50.01 -3.96
N GLY A 64 -11.79 -49.50 -3.40
CA GLY A 64 -11.05 -50.10 -2.28
C GLY A 64 -11.21 -49.33 -0.96
N LYS A 65 -11.14 -50.05 0.18
CA LYS A 65 -11.32 -49.48 1.54
C LYS A 65 -10.11 -48.70 2.08
N VAL A 66 -8.97 -48.67 1.38
CA VAL A 66 -7.73 -48.01 1.85
C VAL A 66 -7.08 -47.26 0.68
N LEU A 67 -6.80 -45.96 0.89
CA LEU A 67 -6.06 -45.11 -0.05
C LEU A 67 -4.56 -45.19 0.25
N ASP A 68 -3.71 -45.23 -0.77
CA ASP A 68 -2.27 -45.01 -0.58
C ASP A 68 -1.96 -43.53 -0.27
N ILE A 69 -0.74 -43.21 0.17
CA ILE A 69 -0.38 -41.88 0.65
C ILE A 69 -0.48 -40.80 -0.45
N TYR A 70 -0.15 -41.15 -1.70
CA TYR A 70 -0.23 -40.22 -2.82
C TYR A 70 -1.68 -40.01 -3.25
N GLN A 71 -2.50 -41.05 -3.21
CA GLN A 71 -3.95 -40.96 -3.43
C GLN A 71 -4.63 -40.13 -2.35
N ALA A 72 -4.25 -40.28 -1.09
CA ALA A 72 -4.79 -39.49 0.02
C ALA A 72 -4.42 -38.00 -0.10
N LEU A 73 -3.18 -37.69 -0.48
CA LEU A 73 -2.74 -36.31 -0.74
C LEU A 73 -3.47 -35.69 -1.94
N GLU A 74 -3.71 -36.48 -2.99
CA GLU A 74 -4.43 -36.00 -4.17
C GLU A 74 -5.91 -35.71 -3.86
N VAL A 75 -6.56 -36.56 -3.05
CA VAL A 75 -7.92 -36.31 -2.54
C VAL A 75 -7.95 -35.04 -1.68
N ALA A 76 -7.00 -34.86 -0.76
CA ALA A 76 -6.90 -33.66 0.06
C ALA A 76 -6.68 -32.39 -0.80
N ARG A 77 -5.84 -32.46 -1.83
CA ARG A 77 -5.62 -31.37 -2.78
C ARG A 77 -6.90 -30.97 -3.49
N HIS A 78 -7.69 -31.94 -3.96
CA HIS A 78 -8.98 -31.67 -4.63
C HIS A 78 -10.04 -31.12 -3.67
N ASP A 79 -10.07 -31.57 -2.42
CA ASP A 79 -10.95 -31.02 -1.39
C ASP A 79 -10.62 -29.55 -1.10
N ILE A 80 -9.34 -29.19 -0.97
CA ILE A 80 -8.91 -27.79 -0.78
C ILE A 80 -9.30 -26.93 -1.99
N GLN A 81 -9.08 -27.43 -3.21
CA GLN A 81 -9.48 -26.73 -4.44
C GLN A 81 -10.99 -26.51 -4.51
N TYR A 82 -11.79 -27.49 -4.08
CA TYR A 82 -13.24 -27.36 -4.00
C TYR A 82 -13.66 -26.33 -2.94
N LEU A 83 -12.99 -26.29 -1.79
CA LEU A 83 -13.26 -25.32 -0.74
C LEU A 83 -12.92 -23.88 -1.17
N ASP A 84 -11.78 -23.66 -1.84
CA ASP A 84 -11.43 -22.37 -2.45
C ASP A 84 -12.48 -21.95 -3.49
N TRP A 85 -12.87 -22.88 -4.38
CA TRP A 85 -13.94 -22.63 -5.37
C TRP A 85 -15.25 -22.21 -4.69
N ARG A 86 -15.68 -22.94 -3.65
CA ARG A 86 -16.92 -22.66 -2.93
C ARG A 86 -16.89 -21.31 -2.21
N ALA A 87 -15.77 -20.99 -1.55
CA ALA A 87 -15.59 -19.70 -0.89
C ALA A 87 -15.71 -18.52 -1.87
N ARG A 88 -15.12 -18.64 -3.07
CA ARG A 88 -15.24 -17.63 -4.13
C ARG A 88 -16.68 -17.46 -4.62
N GLN A 89 -17.45 -18.55 -4.73
CA GLN A 89 -18.87 -18.48 -5.09
C GLN A 89 -19.69 -17.77 -4.01
N ASP A 90 -19.41 -18.04 -2.73
CA ASP A 90 -20.13 -17.43 -1.61
C ASP A 90 -19.85 -15.91 -1.54
N VAL A 91 -18.60 -15.48 -1.76
CA VAL A 91 -18.22 -14.06 -1.84
C VAL A 91 -18.87 -13.36 -3.04
N LEU A 92 -18.85 -13.98 -4.22
CA LEU A 92 -19.51 -13.43 -5.41
C LEU A 92 -21.01 -13.24 -5.18
N THR A 93 -21.65 -14.18 -4.49
CA THR A 93 -23.07 -14.09 -4.14
C THR A 93 -23.34 -12.86 -3.25
N ILE A 94 -22.48 -12.58 -2.27
CA ILE A 94 -22.59 -11.40 -1.40
C ILE A 94 -22.43 -10.10 -2.20
N MET A 95 -21.48 -10.06 -3.14
CA MET A 95 -21.26 -8.89 -3.99
C MET A 95 -22.48 -8.59 -4.86
N LEU A 96 -23.06 -9.61 -5.50
CA LEU A 96 -24.27 -9.47 -6.32
C LEU A 96 -25.49 -9.02 -5.49
N LEU A 97 -25.62 -9.53 -4.26
CA LEU A 97 -26.70 -9.09 -3.36
C LEU A 97 -26.51 -7.64 -2.91
N HIS A 98 -25.28 -7.20 -2.66
CA HIS A 98 -24.98 -5.79 -2.38
C HIS A 98 -25.33 -4.88 -3.55
N GLU A 99 -25.04 -5.28 -4.78
CA GLU A 99 -25.39 -4.52 -5.98
C GLU A 99 -26.92 -4.35 -6.10
N LYS A 100 -27.70 -5.41 -5.85
CA LYS A 100 -29.16 -5.32 -5.79
C LYS A 100 -29.67 -4.36 -4.70
N VAL A 101 -29.01 -4.31 -3.55
CA VAL A 101 -29.36 -3.33 -2.49
C VAL A 101 -29.15 -1.90 -2.99
N VAL A 102 -28.06 -1.65 -3.72
CA VAL A 102 -27.79 -0.33 -4.33
C VAL A 102 -28.84 0.02 -5.38
N GLU A 103 -29.27 -0.93 -6.21
CA GLU A 103 -30.35 -0.73 -7.19
C GLU A 103 -31.69 -0.39 -6.51
N VAL A 104 -32.05 -1.11 -5.44
CA VAL A 104 -33.29 -0.85 -4.68
C VAL A 104 -33.24 0.52 -3.99
N LEU A 105 -32.08 0.94 -3.49
CA LEU A 105 -31.89 2.23 -2.83
C LEU A 105 -31.65 3.41 -3.78
N ASN A 106 -31.54 3.15 -5.08
CA ASN A 106 -31.30 4.16 -6.10
C ASN A 106 -32.35 5.29 -6.01
N PRO A 107 -31.94 6.57 -5.95
CA PRO A 107 -32.86 7.71 -5.88
C PRO A 107 -33.94 7.71 -6.97
N LEU A 108 -33.64 7.22 -8.19
CA LEU A 108 -34.60 7.10 -9.29
C LEU A 108 -35.67 6.03 -9.02
N ALA A 109 -35.37 4.98 -8.27
CA ALA A 109 -36.34 3.95 -7.91
C ALA A 109 -37.44 4.50 -6.97
N ARG A 110 -37.16 5.60 -6.23
CA ARG A 110 -38.14 6.28 -5.35
C ARG A 110 -39.25 7.01 -6.11
N GLU A 111 -39.05 7.27 -7.40
CA GLU A 111 -40.05 7.94 -8.25
C GLU A 111 -41.11 6.97 -8.78
N TYR A 112 -40.81 5.66 -8.82
CA TYR A 112 -41.66 4.64 -9.45
C TYR A 112 -42.12 3.51 -8.49
N LYS A 113 -41.51 3.36 -7.31
CA LYS A 113 -41.89 2.34 -6.31
C LYS A 113 -42.44 2.95 -5.03
N SER A 114 -43.46 2.31 -4.45
CA SER A 114 -44.01 2.73 -3.16
C SER A 114 -43.03 2.44 -2.02
N ILE A 115 -43.09 3.23 -0.94
CA ILE A 115 -42.27 3.02 0.28
C ILE A 115 -42.51 1.61 0.87
N GLY A 116 -43.73 1.10 0.79
CA GLY A 116 -44.06 -0.25 1.27
C GLY A 116 -43.37 -1.35 0.44
N THR A 117 -43.32 -1.18 -0.88
CA THR A 117 -42.63 -2.09 -1.80
C THR A 117 -41.12 -2.09 -1.54
N LEU A 118 -40.52 -0.90 -1.41
CA LEU A 118 -39.08 -0.77 -1.12
C LEU A 118 -38.71 -1.43 0.21
N LYS A 119 -39.51 -1.23 1.27
CA LYS A 119 -39.28 -1.89 2.57
C LYS A 119 -39.34 -3.41 2.48
N LYS A 120 -40.25 -3.95 1.67
CA LYS A 120 -40.37 -5.39 1.46
C LYS A 120 -39.15 -5.95 0.72
N GLU A 121 -38.74 -5.33 -0.39
CA GLU A 121 -37.56 -5.74 -1.17
C GLU A 121 -36.27 -5.66 -0.34
N LEU A 122 -36.12 -4.61 0.48
CA LEU A 122 -34.99 -4.47 1.40
C LEU A 122 -34.98 -5.56 2.48
N ALA A 123 -36.13 -5.93 3.03
CA ALA A 123 -36.23 -7.01 4.02
C ALA A 123 -35.87 -8.37 3.41
N GLU A 124 -36.33 -8.65 2.18
CA GLU A 124 -35.99 -9.88 1.45
C GLU A 124 -34.47 -9.94 1.15
N LEU A 125 -33.88 -8.84 0.67
CA LEU A 125 -32.43 -8.75 0.43
C LEU A 125 -31.61 -8.88 1.71
N GLN A 126 -32.11 -8.35 2.84
CA GLN A 126 -31.46 -8.49 4.13
C GLN A 126 -31.41 -9.96 4.59
N ASP A 127 -32.50 -10.72 4.38
CA ASP A 127 -32.54 -12.15 4.68
C ASP A 127 -31.64 -12.97 3.75
N GLU A 128 -31.63 -12.66 2.45
CA GLU A 128 -30.74 -13.30 1.46
C GLU A 128 -29.26 -13.03 1.80
N LEU A 129 -28.92 -11.79 2.17
CA LEU A 129 -27.57 -11.41 2.54
C LEU A 129 -27.14 -12.10 3.83
N ALA A 130 -28.02 -12.17 4.84
CA ALA A 130 -27.77 -12.92 6.07
C ALA A 130 -27.56 -14.42 5.79
N HIS A 131 -28.30 -14.99 4.84
CA HIS A 131 -28.09 -16.37 4.41
C HIS A 131 -26.73 -16.56 3.72
N ALA A 132 -26.35 -15.66 2.80
CA ALA A 132 -25.08 -15.72 2.09
C ALA A 132 -23.88 -15.60 3.05
N HIS A 133 -23.96 -14.69 4.03
CA HIS A 133 -22.94 -14.55 5.07
C HIS A 133 -22.80 -15.83 5.92
N ARG A 134 -23.91 -16.49 6.27
CA ARG A 134 -23.85 -17.80 6.95
C ARG A 134 -23.14 -18.87 6.11
N GLN A 135 -23.32 -18.87 4.79
CA GLN A 135 -22.61 -19.83 3.91
C GLN A 135 -21.11 -19.56 3.89
N VAL A 136 -20.67 -18.30 3.89
CA VAL A 136 -19.24 -17.95 4.00
C VAL A 136 -18.64 -18.50 5.30
N HIS A 137 -19.30 -18.32 6.44
CA HIS A 137 -18.81 -18.87 7.71
C HIS A 137 -18.75 -20.40 7.72
N ILE A 138 -19.69 -21.08 7.05
CA ILE A 138 -19.65 -22.54 6.89
C ILE A 138 -18.46 -22.94 6.01
N SER A 139 -18.19 -22.21 4.93
CA SER A 139 -17.05 -22.44 4.04
C SER A 139 -15.72 -22.21 4.76
N GLU A 140 -15.62 -21.15 5.57
CA GLU A 140 -14.48 -20.85 6.44
C GLU A 140 -14.22 -22.01 7.42
N ALA A 141 -15.23 -22.47 8.16
CA ALA A 141 -15.11 -23.58 9.10
C ALA A 141 -14.65 -24.88 8.42
N ARG A 142 -15.10 -25.13 7.19
CA ARG A 142 -14.68 -26.30 6.39
C ARG A 142 -13.21 -26.21 5.97
N VAL A 143 -12.73 -25.02 5.58
CA VAL A 143 -11.31 -24.78 5.26
C VAL A 143 -10.44 -25.00 6.49
N THR A 144 -10.80 -24.43 7.64
CA THR A 144 -10.07 -24.63 8.90
C THR A 144 -9.98 -26.12 9.24
N THR A 145 -11.10 -26.84 9.18
CA THR A 145 -11.12 -28.29 9.44
C THR A 145 -10.23 -29.08 8.47
N ALA A 146 -10.13 -28.66 7.20
CA ALA A 146 -9.28 -29.31 6.21
C ALA A 146 -7.79 -29.04 6.48
N LEU A 147 -7.44 -27.82 6.88
CA LEU A 147 -6.08 -27.45 7.26
C LEU A 147 -5.62 -28.20 8.53
N ASP A 148 -6.49 -28.34 9.53
CA ASP A 148 -6.19 -29.10 10.74
C ASP A 148 -5.90 -30.58 10.42
N LYS A 149 -6.65 -31.18 9.49
CA LYS A 149 -6.41 -32.55 9.03
C LYS A 149 -5.07 -32.68 8.30
N LEU A 150 -4.67 -31.70 7.50
CA LEU A 150 -3.37 -31.69 6.83
C LEU A 150 -2.21 -31.57 7.82
N ALA A 151 -2.34 -30.67 8.80
CA ALA A 151 -1.36 -30.52 9.87
C ALA A 151 -1.18 -31.82 10.67
N TYR A 152 -2.29 -32.48 11.01
CA TYR A 152 -2.25 -33.80 11.66
C TYR A 152 -1.60 -34.88 10.80
N MET A 153 -1.87 -34.89 9.48
CA MET A 153 -1.22 -35.82 8.55
C MET A 153 0.29 -35.55 8.43
N GLU A 154 0.70 -34.28 8.42
CA GLU A 154 2.11 -33.88 8.40
C GLU A 154 2.85 -34.33 9.67
N GLU A 155 2.25 -34.16 10.84
CA GLU A 155 2.77 -34.64 12.12
C GLU A 155 2.97 -36.17 12.11
N LEU A 156 1.96 -36.92 11.68
CA LEU A 156 2.02 -38.39 11.52
C LEU A 156 3.12 -38.86 10.56
N VAL A 157 3.36 -38.13 9.47
CA VAL A 157 4.43 -38.46 8.50
C VAL A 157 5.80 -38.16 9.08
N ASN A 158 5.95 -37.00 9.74
CA ASN A 158 7.20 -36.60 10.38
C ASN A 158 7.58 -37.56 11.51
N ASP A 159 6.64 -37.98 12.36
CA ASP A 159 6.87 -38.95 13.42
C ASP A 159 7.32 -40.31 12.87
N ARG A 160 6.73 -40.77 11.76
CA ARG A 160 7.17 -42.02 11.11
C ARG A 160 8.55 -41.91 10.48
N LEU A 161 8.88 -40.79 9.85
CA LEU A 161 10.21 -40.54 9.29
C LEU A 161 11.29 -40.48 10.37
N LEU A 162 10.97 -39.95 11.56
CA LEU A 162 11.86 -39.92 12.72
C LEU A 162 12.09 -41.33 13.31
N LEU A 163 11.06 -42.16 13.35
CA LEU A 163 11.15 -43.57 13.74
C LEU A 163 12.04 -44.39 12.77
N ASP A 164 11.82 -44.28 11.45
CA ASP A 164 12.63 -45.00 10.45
C ASP A 164 14.11 -44.59 10.50
N ARG A 165 14.39 -43.30 10.76
CA ARG A 165 15.75 -42.77 10.92
C ARG A 165 16.44 -43.28 12.19
N SER A 166 15.69 -43.46 13.27
CA SER A 166 16.18 -44.04 14.52
C SER A 166 16.53 -45.53 14.36
N THR A 167 15.74 -46.30 13.59
CA THR A 167 16.06 -47.72 13.29
C THR A 167 17.29 -47.89 12.39
N ALA A 168 17.55 -46.92 11.50
CA ALA A 168 18.76 -46.89 10.67
C ALA A 168 20.02 -46.49 11.44
N GLU A 169 19.90 -45.64 12.47
CA GLU A 169 21.05 -45.23 13.31
C GLU A 169 21.39 -46.28 14.39
N ILE A 170 20.41 -47.02 14.93
CA ILE A 170 20.64 -48.09 15.92
C ILE A 170 21.42 -49.28 15.33
N SER A 171 21.40 -49.47 14.01
CA SER A 171 22.13 -50.55 13.34
C SER A 171 23.60 -50.24 13.02
N GLN A 172 24.11 -49.03 13.35
CA GLN A 172 25.50 -48.64 13.07
C GLN A 172 26.39 -48.33 14.30
N THR A 173 25.90 -48.44 15.53
CA THR A 173 26.74 -48.19 16.72
C THR A 173 26.57 -49.24 17.80
N THR A 174 27.32 -50.34 17.68
CA THR A 174 27.67 -51.22 18.80
C THR A 174 29.17 -51.49 18.83
N SER A 175 29.93 -50.60 19.47
CA SER A 175 31.15 -50.97 20.20
C SER A 175 31.42 -49.94 21.32
N SER A 176 31.87 -50.46 22.45
CA SER A 176 31.67 -49.93 23.82
C SER A 176 32.87 -49.05 24.32
N PRO A 177 33.02 -48.73 25.64
CA PRO A 177 32.92 -47.37 26.16
C PRO A 177 34.22 -46.84 26.82
N SER A 178 34.28 -45.54 27.18
CA SER A 178 34.75 -45.05 28.51
C SER A 178 35.10 -43.55 28.58
N THR A 179 34.77 -42.99 29.77
CA THR A 179 35.45 -41.94 30.56
C THR A 179 35.44 -40.46 30.15
N SER A 180 34.61 -39.71 30.90
CA SER A 180 34.88 -38.47 31.65
C SER A 180 35.73 -37.33 31.05
N ALA A 181 35.09 -36.17 30.85
CA ALA A 181 35.66 -34.86 31.17
C ALA A 181 34.52 -33.83 31.39
N ASN A 182 34.38 -33.34 32.63
CA ASN A 182 33.57 -32.16 32.94
C ASN A 182 34.31 -30.91 32.44
N SER A 183 33.72 -30.16 31.49
CA SER A 183 34.13 -28.79 31.20
C SER A 183 33.01 -27.82 31.53
N LEU A 184 33.26 -26.98 32.54
CA LEU A 184 32.41 -25.86 32.94
C LEU A 184 32.21 -24.90 31.76
N VAL A 185 30.97 -24.73 31.30
CA VAL A 185 30.58 -23.66 30.40
C VAL A 185 30.30 -22.41 31.24
N THR A 186 31.16 -21.40 31.08
CA THR A 186 30.91 -20.07 31.62
C THR A 186 29.76 -19.43 30.84
N GLU A 187 28.58 -19.34 31.46
CA GLU A 187 27.45 -18.59 30.93
C GLU A 187 27.83 -17.10 30.80
N LYS A 188 28.12 -16.65 29.58
CA LYS A 188 28.07 -15.23 29.24
C LYS A 188 26.62 -14.76 29.35
N ARG A 189 26.31 -14.16 30.50
CA ARG A 189 25.08 -13.42 30.80
C ARG A 189 24.77 -12.47 29.63
N ARG A 190 23.80 -12.84 28.78
CA ARG A 190 23.28 -11.97 27.71
C ARG A 190 22.71 -10.72 28.39
N GLN A 191 23.28 -9.55 28.10
CA GLN A 191 22.70 -8.29 28.54
C GLN A 191 21.28 -8.16 27.97
N PRO A 192 20.31 -7.62 28.74
CA PRO A 192 18.97 -7.38 28.23
C PRO A 192 19.04 -6.45 27.02
N ARG A 193 18.43 -6.85 25.90
CA ARG A 193 18.30 -5.98 24.72
C ARG A 193 17.59 -4.70 25.16
N LYS A 194 18.24 -3.54 24.99
CA LYS A 194 17.62 -2.23 25.22
C LYS A 194 16.35 -2.18 24.36
N SER A 195 15.18 -2.04 24.97
CA SER A 195 13.94 -1.80 24.24
C SER A 195 14.06 -0.43 23.57
N LEU A 196 13.95 -0.40 22.25
CA LEU A 196 13.80 0.84 21.50
C LEU A 196 12.35 1.30 21.72
N ASN A 197 12.13 2.15 22.71
CA ASN A 197 10.80 2.63 23.08
C ASN A 197 10.38 3.82 22.19
N VAL A 198 10.44 3.64 20.88
CA VAL A 198 10.13 4.68 19.88
C VAL A 198 8.68 4.62 19.40
N SER A 199 7.93 3.62 19.88
CA SER A 199 6.61 3.26 19.35
C SER A 199 5.72 2.77 20.46
N GLY A 200 5.23 3.73 21.25
CA GLY A 200 4.03 3.53 22.04
C GLY A 200 2.77 3.74 21.21
N PRO A 201 1.59 3.87 21.84
CA PRO A 201 0.38 4.39 21.18
C PRO A 201 0.70 5.62 20.35
N VAL A 202 -0.07 5.86 19.28
CA VAL A 202 0.11 7.01 18.38
C VAL A 202 0.27 8.31 19.19
N GLN A 203 1.48 8.89 19.15
CA GLN A 203 1.83 10.06 19.94
C GLN A 203 1.59 11.35 19.16
N SER A 204 1.51 12.47 19.88
CA SER A 204 1.60 13.78 19.25
C SER A 204 2.97 13.99 18.63
N TYR A 205 2.99 14.60 17.45
CA TYR A 205 4.25 14.97 16.79
C TYR A 205 5.09 15.88 17.68
N HIS A 206 6.34 15.49 17.91
CA HIS A 206 7.27 16.34 18.63
C HIS A 206 7.59 17.60 17.80
N PRO A 207 7.64 18.81 18.40
CA PRO A 207 7.91 20.05 17.66
C PRO A 207 9.19 20.02 16.82
N HIS A 208 10.24 19.34 17.29
CA HIS A 208 11.50 19.20 16.55
C HIS A 208 11.34 18.51 15.18
N LEU A 209 10.34 17.64 15.00
CA LEU A 209 10.08 17.01 13.70
C LEU A 209 9.57 18.02 12.68
N LYS A 210 8.95 19.13 13.10
CA LYS A 210 8.52 20.20 12.19
C LYS A 210 9.70 20.99 11.60
N ASN A 211 10.88 20.95 12.24
CA ASN A 211 12.04 21.75 11.87
C ASN A 211 12.88 21.09 10.75
N PHE A 212 12.21 20.69 9.68
CA PHE A 212 12.80 20.14 8.45
C PHE A 212 12.08 20.69 7.23
N TRP A 213 12.73 20.57 6.07
CA TRP A 213 12.10 20.80 4.78
C TRP A 213 11.28 19.57 4.36
N TYR A 214 10.01 19.80 4.02
CA TYR A 214 9.09 18.77 3.57
C TYR A 214 8.66 19.03 2.12
N PRO A 215 8.85 18.09 1.20
CA PRO A 215 8.22 18.14 -0.12
C PRO A 215 6.74 17.76 0.03
N VAL A 216 5.84 18.61 -0.45
CA VAL A 216 4.40 18.49 -0.18
C VAL A 216 3.52 18.39 -1.43
N ALA A 217 4.04 18.83 -2.57
CA ALA A 217 3.40 18.68 -3.87
C ALA A 217 4.45 18.61 -4.98
N PHE A 218 4.09 18.01 -6.13
CA PHE A 218 4.87 18.18 -7.35
C PHE A 218 4.62 19.56 -7.95
N SER A 219 5.65 20.18 -8.51
CA SER A 219 5.53 21.50 -9.14
C SER A 219 4.53 21.49 -10.30
N SER A 220 4.49 20.38 -11.05
CA SER A 220 3.58 20.17 -12.19
C SER A 220 2.10 20.23 -11.81
N ASP A 221 1.77 19.91 -10.56
CA ASP A 221 0.39 19.92 -10.06
C ASP A 221 -0.06 21.35 -9.71
N LEU A 222 0.89 22.25 -9.43
CA LEU A 222 0.62 23.62 -9.03
C LEU A 222 0.73 24.57 -10.24
N LYS A 223 -0.38 24.78 -10.95
CA LYS A 223 -0.53 25.77 -12.01
C LYS A 223 -0.95 27.13 -11.43
N ASP A 224 -0.82 28.20 -12.21
CA ASP A 224 -1.02 29.59 -11.77
C ASP A 224 -2.40 29.88 -11.15
N ASP A 225 -3.45 29.19 -11.59
CA ASP A 225 -4.84 29.36 -11.16
C ASP A 225 -5.34 28.23 -10.23
N THR A 226 -4.44 27.34 -9.82
CA THR A 226 -4.77 26.18 -8.99
C THR A 226 -4.36 26.39 -7.54
N MET A 227 -5.05 25.67 -6.66
CA MET A 227 -4.72 25.59 -5.25
C MET A 227 -4.62 24.13 -4.85
N ILE A 228 -3.62 23.80 -4.05
CA ILE A 228 -3.44 22.45 -3.52
C ILE A 228 -3.66 22.52 -2.01
N PRO A 229 -4.82 22.07 -1.50
CA PRO A 229 -4.99 21.87 -0.07
C PRO A 229 -4.11 20.69 0.38
N ILE A 230 -3.38 20.89 1.47
CA ILE A 230 -2.62 19.84 2.14
C ILE A 230 -2.91 19.87 3.63
N GLU A 231 -2.63 18.77 4.29
CA GLU A 231 -2.56 18.71 5.75
C GLU A 231 -1.12 18.32 6.10
N CYS A 232 -0.53 19.01 7.06
CA CYS A 232 0.83 18.73 7.51
C CYS A 232 0.90 18.99 9.02
N PHE A 233 1.24 17.96 9.79
CA PHE A 233 1.23 17.96 11.25
C PHE A 233 -0.10 18.40 11.89
N GLU A 234 -1.21 17.86 11.39
CA GLU A 234 -2.59 18.14 11.85
C GLU A 234 -3.03 19.60 11.60
N GLU A 235 -2.24 20.37 10.83
CA GLU A 235 -2.55 21.74 10.44
C GLU A 235 -2.98 21.78 8.96
N PRO A 236 -4.12 22.44 8.63
CA PRO A 236 -4.58 22.56 7.25
C PRO A 236 -3.89 23.74 6.55
N TRP A 237 -3.28 23.46 5.40
CA TRP A 237 -2.59 24.43 4.57
C TRP A 237 -3.12 24.43 3.15
N VAL A 238 -2.84 25.51 2.43
CA VAL A 238 -3.14 25.63 1.01
C VAL A 238 -1.97 26.29 0.29
N ILE A 239 -1.56 25.65 -0.79
CA ILE A 239 -0.47 26.08 -1.66
C ILE A 239 -1.07 26.72 -2.91
N PHE A 240 -0.53 27.85 -3.34
CA PHE A 240 -0.90 28.55 -4.58
C PHE A 240 0.28 29.38 -5.09
N ARG A 241 0.25 29.80 -6.35
CA ARG A 241 1.28 30.68 -6.91
C ARG A 241 0.92 32.15 -6.72
N GLY A 242 1.92 32.94 -6.35
CA GLY A 242 1.85 34.39 -6.35
C GLY A 242 1.90 34.95 -7.77
N LYS A 243 1.72 36.27 -7.89
CA LYS A 243 1.76 36.97 -9.20
C LYS A 243 3.14 36.88 -9.86
N ASP A 244 4.18 36.66 -9.06
CA ASP A 244 5.56 36.45 -9.48
C ASP A 244 5.85 34.99 -9.91
N GLY A 245 4.82 34.13 -9.92
CA GLY A 245 4.92 32.71 -10.24
C GLY A 245 5.50 31.85 -9.11
N LYS A 246 5.92 32.45 -7.99
CA LYS A 246 6.52 31.70 -6.87
C LYS A 246 5.43 31.08 -5.99
N PRO A 247 5.62 29.85 -5.50
CA PRO A 247 4.65 29.23 -4.61
C PRO A 247 4.65 29.91 -3.23
N GLY A 248 3.47 29.98 -2.62
CA GLY A 248 3.28 30.30 -1.21
C GLY A 248 2.47 29.20 -0.52
N CYS A 249 2.66 29.05 0.79
CA CYS A 249 1.89 28.12 1.60
C CYS A 249 1.33 28.87 2.81
N VAL A 250 0.00 28.98 2.86
CA VAL A 250 -0.72 29.71 3.91
C VAL A 250 -1.70 28.79 4.61
N GLN A 251 -2.07 29.14 5.83
CA GLN A 251 -3.07 28.41 6.60
C GLN A 251 -4.40 28.41 5.83
N ASN A 252 -5.01 27.25 5.66
CA ASN A 252 -6.24 27.07 4.90
C ASN A 252 -7.47 27.47 5.73
N THR A 253 -7.42 28.65 6.33
CA THR A 253 -8.42 29.14 7.29
C THR A 253 -8.48 30.66 7.21
N CYS A 254 -9.57 31.20 6.68
CA CYS A 254 -9.76 32.65 6.57
C CYS A 254 -9.80 33.31 7.96
N ALA A 255 -9.08 34.43 8.14
CA ALA A 255 -9.04 35.16 9.41
C ALA A 255 -10.40 35.74 9.85
N HIS A 256 -11.37 35.89 8.94
CA HIS A 256 -12.68 36.45 9.27
C HIS A 256 -13.59 35.44 9.99
N ARG A 257 -13.88 34.29 9.36
CA ARG A 257 -14.83 33.28 9.87
C ARG A 257 -14.35 31.85 9.67
N ALA A 258 -13.04 31.64 9.64
CA ALA A 258 -12.41 30.33 9.49
C ALA A 258 -12.86 29.52 8.25
N CYS A 259 -13.36 30.19 7.21
CA CYS A 259 -13.75 29.54 5.96
C CYS A 259 -12.51 28.90 5.29
N PRO A 260 -12.59 27.64 4.83
CA PRO A 260 -11.51 27.00 4.10
C PRO A 260 -11.22 27.77 2.80
N LEU A 261 -9.99 28.25 2.66
CA LEU A 261 -9.59 29.11 1.54
C LEU A 261 -9.49 28.34 0.21
N HIS A 262 -9.12 27.06 0.25
CA HIS A 262 -9.02 26.22 -0.94
C HIS A 262 -10.35 26.02 -1.70
N LEU A 263 -11.50 26.34 -1.09
CA LEU A 263 -12.80 26.34 -1.74
C LEU A 263 -13.06 27.60 -2.58
N GLY A 264 -12.14 28.56 -2.56
CA GLY A 264 -12.22 29.81 -3.30
C GLY A 264 -11.50 29.75 -4.65
N SER A 265 -10.74 30.79 -4.96
CA SER A 265 -10.01 30.92 -6.22
C SER A 265 -8.68 31.65 -6.01
N VAL A 266 -7.78 31.57 -6.99
CA VAL A 266 -6.60 32.45 -7.06
C VAL A 266 -6.93 33.62 -7.98
N ASN A 267 -6.80 34.85 -7.47
CA ASN A 267 -7.03 36.09 -8.20
C ASN A 267 -5.75 36.94 -8.20
N GLU A 268 -5.15 37.14 -9.36
CA GLU A 268 -3.90 37.90 -9.53
C GLU A 268 -2.78 37.48 -8.54
N GLY A 269 -2.65 36.17 -8.30
CA GLY A 269 -1.66 35.63 -7.37
C GLY A 269 -1.99 35.83 -5.88
N ARG A 270 -3.27 36.05 -5.54
CA ARG A 270 -3.79 36.06 -4.18
C ARG A 270 -4.89 35.01 -4.04
N ILE A 271 -4.91 34.30 -2.92
CA ILE A 271 -6.00 33.37 -2.63
C ILE A 271 -7.22 34.16 -2.12
N GLN A 272 -8.35 34.02 -2.80
CA GLN A 272 -9.61 34.67 -2.48
C GLN A 272 -10.51 33.74 -1.68
N CYS A 273 -10.92 34.17 -0.48
CA CYS A 273 -11.89 33.44 0.34
C CYS A 273 -13.27 33.41 -0.35
N PRO A 274 -13.91 32.24 -0.51
CA PRO A 274 -15.20 32.14 -1.21
C PRO A 274 -16.36 32.78 -0.45
N TYR A 275 -16.19 33.09 0.84
CA TYR A 275 -17.29 33.58 1.67
C TYR A 275 -17.55 35.08 1.48
N HIS A 276 -16.53 35.91 1.75
CA HIS A 276 -16.66 37.38 1.69
C HIS A 276 -15.59 38.02 0.79
N GLY A 277 -14.89 37.21 -0.01
CA GLY A 277 -13.92 37.69 -1.00
C GLY A 277 -12.64 38.29 -0.42
N TRP A 278 -12.28 38.00 0.84
CA TRP A 278 -11.00 38.44 1.40
C TRP A 278 -9.86 37.77 0.65
N GLU A 279 -8.91 38.55 0.15
CA GLU A 279 -7.78 38.07 -0.65
C GLU A 279 -6.48 38.13 0.15
N TYR A 280 -5.71 37.04 0.14
CA TYR A 280 -4.44 36.92 0.86
C TYR A 280 -3.28 36.65 -0.10
N THR A 281 -2.13 37.29 0.12
CA THR A 281 -0.88 37.02 -0.60
C THR A 281 -0.20 35.74 -0.10
N THR A 282 0.84 35.30 -0.82
CA THR A 282 1.63 34.09 -0.50
C THR A 282 2.30 34.13 0.87
N ASP A 283 2.54 35.33 1.41
CA ASP A 283 3.06 35.54 2.77
C ASP A 283 1.95 35.65 3.83
N GLY A 284 0.68 35.49 3.45
CA GLY A 284 -0.50 35.46 4.32
C GLY A 284 -1.11 36.83 4.64
N LYS A 285 -0.59 37.93 4.09
CA LYS A 285 -1.15 39.27 4.32
C LYS A 285 -2.49 39.42 3.59
N CYS A 286 -3.51 39.94 4.27
CA CYS A 286 -4.77 40.25 3.61
C CYS A 286 -4.66 41.62 2.91
N GLU A 287 -4.73 41.62 1.58
CA GLU A 287 -4.58 42.84 0.78
C GLU A 287 -5.91 43.43 0.32
N LYS A 288 -6.94 42.59 0.21
CA LYS A 288 -8.26 43.02 -0.23
C LYS A 288 -9.34 42.45 0.67
N MET A 289 -10.25 43.32 1.10
CA MET A 289 -11.43 42.95 1.88
C MET A 289 -12.62 43.67 1.26
N PRO A 290 -13.43 42.99 0.46
CA PRO A 290 -14.70 43.56 0.04
C PRO A 290 -15.54 43.95 1.27
N SER A 291 -16.22 45.09 1.18
CA SER A 291 -17.21 45.56 2.15
C SER A 291 -16.69 45.91 3.55
N THR A 292 -15.37 45.93 3.79
CA THR A 292 -14.77 46.42 5.05
C THR A 292 -13.31 46.83 4.86
N ARG A 293 -12.73 47.48 5.87
CA ARG A 293 -11.31 47.84 5.87
C ARG A 293 -10.73 47.66 7.27
N LEU A 294 -9.88 46.65 7.41
CA LEU A 294 -9.06 46.43 8.61
C LEU A 294 -7.59 46.51 8.23
N LEU A 295 -6.75 46.98 9.17
CA LEU A 295 -5.31 47.07 8.98
C LEU A 295 -4.62 45.85 9.58
N ASN A 296 -3.50 45.44 8.98
CA ASN A 296 -2.60 44.41 9.50
C ASN A 296 -3.24 43.02 9.74
N VAL A 297 -4.30 42.69 9.01
CA VAL A 297 -4.86 41.32 9.02
C VAL A 297 -3.91 40.39 8.27
N LYS A 298 -3.56 39.28 8.93
CA LYS A 298 -2.66 38.26 8.40
C LYS A 298 -3.12 36.87 8.83
N ILE A 299 -2.97 35.89 7.95
CA ILE A 299 -3.06 34.46 8.27
C ILE A 299 -1.64 33.88 8.38
N LYS A 300 -1.51 32.77 9.11
CA LYS A 300 -0.22 32.08 9.22
C LYS A 300 0.25 31.65 7.83
N SER A 301 1.54 31.84 7.56
CA SER A 301 2.23 31.35 6.38
C SER A 301 3.53 30.69 6.81
N VAL A 302 4.03 29.78 5.98
CA VAL A 302 5.28 29.07 6.21
C VAL A 302 6.24 29.30 5.05
N PRO A 303 7.57 29.27 5.28
CA PRO A 303 8.54 29.31 4.20
C PRO A 303 8.20 28.25 3.15
N CYS A 304 8.12 28.67 1.89
CA CYS A 304 7.71 27.85 0.76
C CYS A 304 8.58 28.19 -0.44
N PHE A 305 9.07 27.18 -1.16
CA PHE A 305 9.79 27.39 -2.41
C PHE A 305 9.64 26.20 -3.35
N GLU A 306 10.01 26.40 -4.60
CA GLU A 306 10.05 25.37 -5.64
C GLU A 306 11.48 25.00 -5.97
N LYS A 307 11.80 23.70 -5.98
CA LYS A 307 13.10 23.17 -6.41
C LYS A 307 12.98 21.71 -6.83
N GLU A 308 13.69 21.33 -7.90
CA GLU A 308 13.79 19.94 -8.38
C GLU A 308 12.43 19.28 -8.65
N GLY A 309 11.50 20.07 -9.22
CA GLY A 309 10.15 19.65 -9.55
C GLY A 309 9.24 19.44 -8.34
N MET A 310 9.64 19.89 -7.16
CA MET A 310 8.89 19.75 -5.91
C MET A 310 8.60 21.12 -5.29
N ILE A 311 7.45 21.22 -4.62
CA ILE A 311 7.13 22.32 -3.71
C ILE A 311 7.51 21.90 -2.29
N TRP A 312 8.34 22.72 -1.65
CA TRP A 312 8.88 22.49 -0.32
C TRP A 312 8.32 23.48 0.68
N ILE A 313 8.03 23.01 1.89
CA ILE A 313 7.64 23.87 3.02
C ILE A 313 8.48 23.59 4.27
N TRP A 314 8.58 24.60 5.14
CA TRP A 314 9.15 24.47 6.48
C TRP A 314 8.05 24.73 7.53
N PRO A 315 7.42 23.70 8.09
CA PRO A 315 6.31 23.85 9.04
C PRO A 315 6.78 24.20 10.47
N GLY A 316 8.09 24.13 10.72
CA GLY A 316 8.73 24.44 11.99
C GLY A 316 8.73 25.93 12.33
N ASN A 317 8.94 26.23 13.61
CA ASN A 317 9.05 27.61 14.10
C ASN A 317 10.51 28.10 14.11
N ASP A 318 11.47 27.17 14.08
CA ASP A 318 12.89 27.52 14.04
C ASP A 318 13.28 28.06 12.66
N PRO A 319 14.36 28.85 12.54
CA PRO A 319 14.85 29.29 11.24
C PRO A 319 15.14 28.10 10.31
N PRO A 320 14.68 28.13 9.05
CA PRO A 320 14.94 27.05 8.11
C PRO A 320 16.42 26.81 7.88
N THR A 321 16.81 25.53 7.78
CA THR A 321 18.18 25.17 7.41
C THR A 321 18.43 25.50 5.94
N ALA A 322 19.67 25.85 5.60
CA ALA A 322 20.07 26.09 4.22
C ALA A 322 20.21 24.80 3.41
N THR A 323 20.47 23.67 4.08
CA THR A 323 20.75 22.39 3.44
C THR A 323 19.46 21.68 3.05
N LEU A 324 19.37 21.32 1.78
CA LEU A 324 18.28 20.53 1.20
C LEU A 324 18.85 19.24 0.62
N PRO A 325 18.25 18.07 0.89
CA PRO A 325 18.60 16.87 0.16
C PRO A 325 18.17 17.02 -1.31
N SER A 326 19.05 16.64 -2.23
CA SER A 326 18.69 16.52 -3.66
C SER A 326 17.70 15.37 -3.82
N LEU A 327 16.60 15.62 -4.52
CA LEU A 327 15.57 14.65 -4.91
C LEU A 327 15.49 14.45 -6.43
N LEU A 328 16.45 15.02 -7.18
CA LEU A 328 16.66 14.64 -8.57
C LEU A 328 16.96 13.14 -8.68
N PRO A 329 16.41 12.47 -9.70
CA PRO A 329 16.82 11.12 -10.00
C PRO A 329 18.31 11.09 -10.40
N PRO A 330 18.99 9.95 -10.27
CA PRO A 330 20.38 9.82 -10.68
C PRO A 330 20.59 10.18 -12.16
N SER A 331 21.82 10.54 -12.52
CA SER A 331 22.16 10.82 -13.92
C SER A 331 21.81 9.62 -14.82
N GLY A 332 21.18 9.90 -15.97
CA GLY A 332 20.73 8.87 -16.92
C GLY A 332 19.28 8.40 -16.70
N PHE A 333 18.65 8.74 -15.57
CA PHE A 333 17.24 8.41 -15.33
C PHE A 333 16.31 9.53 -15.80
N GLU A 334 15.18 9.14 -16.38
CA GLU A 334 14.10 10.05 -16.74
C GLU A 334 12.85 9.81 -15.89
N ILE A 335 12.20 10.89 -15.45
CA ILE A 335 10.93 10.81 -14.72
C ILE A 335 9.83 10.32 -15.67
N HIS A 336 9.15 9.26 -15.26
CA HIS A 336 8.08 8.62 -16.02
C HIS A 336 6.70 8.79 -15.36
N ALA A 337 6.65 8.93 -14.04
CA ALA A 337 5.41 9.18 -13.31
C ALA A 337 5.66 9.96 -12.03
N GLU A 338 4.72 10.85 -11.71
CA GLU A 338 4.62 11.57 -10.44
C GLU A 338 3.17 11.41 -9.96
N ILE A 339 2.99 10.80 -8.79
CA ILE A 339 1.69 10.35 -8.29
C ILE A 339 1.55 10.80 -6.84
N VAL A 340 0.38 11.33 -6.49
CA VAL A 340 0.02 11.73 -5.13
C VAL A 340 -1.13 10.87 -4.63
N MET A 341 -0.99 10.35 -3.41
CA MET A 341 -2.00 9.52 -2.74
C MET A 341 -2.18 9.96 -1.29
N GLU A 342 -3.42 9.89 -0.79
CA GLU A 342 -3.75 10.15 0.62
C GLU A 342 -4.10 8.82 1.27
N LEU A 343 -3.37 8.43 2.32
CA LEU A 343 -3.44 7.09 2.90
C LEU A 343 -3.87 7.16 4.37
N PRO A 344 -4.75 6.26 4.84
CA PRO A 344 -5.34 6.27 6.19
C PRO A 344 -4.43 5.61 7.24
N ILE A 345 -3.13 5.91 7.20
CA ILE A 345 -2.12 5.41 8.13
C ILE A 345 -1.15 6.52 8.50
N GLU A 346 -0.54 6.42 9.67
CA GLU A 346 0.51 7.34 10.11
C GLU A 346 1.76 7.18 9.25
N HIS A 347 2.43 8.29 8.96
CA HIS A 347 3.55 8.32 8.02
C HIS A 347 4.70 7.36 8.39
N GLY A 348 4.95 7.15 9.69
CA GLY A 348 6.03 6.31 10.18
C GLY A 348 5.80 4.83 9.89
N LEU A 349 4.54 4.38 9.90
CA LEU A 349 4.18 3.02 9.51
C LEU A 349 4.46 2.76 8.03
N LEU A 350 4.05 3.69 7.17
CA LEU A 350 4.31 3.57 5.73
C LEU A 350 5.81 3.59 5.45
N LEU A 351 6.55 4.50 6.09
CA LEU A 351 7.99 4.61 5.90
C LEU A 351 8.72 3.34 6.34
N ASP A 352 8.32 2.74 7.47
CA ASP A 352 8.88 1.48 7.96
C ASP A 352 8.57 0.31 7.01
N ASN A 353 7.34 0.23 6.49
CA ASN A 353 6.96 -0.78 5.49
C ASN A 353 7.72 -0.61 4.16
N LEU A 354 7.92 0.61 3.67
CA LEU A 354 8.71 0.87 2.45
C LEU A 354 10.21 0.57 2.62
N LEU A 355 10.72 0.64 3.86
CA LEU A 355 12.10 0.29 4.19
C LEU A 355 12.29 -1.20 4.49
N ASP A 356 11.23 -2.00 4.48
CA ASP A 356 11.26 -3.46 4.57
C ASP A 356 11.01 -4.06 3.18
N LEU A 357 11.89 -4.95 2.74
CA LEU A 357 11.68 -5.70 1.50
C LEU A 357 11.39 -7.18 1.78
N ALA A 358 11.54 -7.64 3.02
CA ALA A 358 11.32 -9.03 3.39
C ALA A 358 9.84 -9.43 3.23
N HIS A 359 8.90 -8.48 3.31
CA HIS A 359 7.48 -8.76 3.07
C HIS A 359 7.14 -8.98 1.59
N ALA A 360 7.98 -8.53 0.66
CA ALA A 360 7.61 -8.47 -0.76
C ALA A 360 7.19 -9.82 -1.36
N PRO A 361 7.89 -10.95 -1.14
CA PRO A 361 7.48 -12.27 -1.66
C PRO A 361 6.13 -12.77 -1.13
N PHE A 362 5.64 -12.23 -0.01
CA PHE A 362 4.40 -12.64 0.63
C PHE A 362 3.25 -11.70 0.27
N THR A 363 3.51 -10.39 0.26
CA THR A 363 2.49 -9.36 0.05
C THR A 363 2.23 -9.09 -1.43
N HIS A 364 3.27 -9.13 -2.27
CA HIS A 364 3.24 -8.71 -3.67
C HIS A 364 3.22 -9.88 -4.65
N THR A 365 2.56 -10.97 -4.26
CA THR A 365 2.44 -12.21 -5.06
C THR A 365 1.62 -12.03 -6.35
N SER A 366 0.74 -11.02 -6.39
CA SER A 366 -0.05 -10.64 -7.57
C SER A 366 0.59 -9.55 -8.43
N THR A 367 1.65 -8.90 -7.97
CA THR A 367 2.29 -7.76 -8.64
C THR A 367 3.76 -8.08 -8.95
N PHE A 368 4.70 -7.33 -8.39
CA PHE A 368 6.11 -7.34 -8.80
C PHE A 368 6.90 -8.53 -8.23
N ALA A 369 6.46 -9.08 -7.10
CA ALA A 369 7.11 -10.22 -6.45
C ALA A 369 6.54 -11.58 -6.87
N LYS A 370 5.70 -11.60 -7.92
CA LYS A 370 5.12 -12.83 -8.44
C LYS A 370 6.21 -13.82 -8.87
N GLY A 371 6.27 -14.96 -8.19
CA GLY A 371 7.23 -16.02 -8.46
C GLY A 371 8.63 -15.79 -7.88
N TRP A 372 8.81 -14.81 -7.00
CA TRP A 372 10.05 -14.67 -6.23
C TRP A 372 10.17 -15.84 -5.25
N SER A 373 11.35 -16.46 -5.20
CA SER A 373 11.68 -17.43 -4.18
C SER A 373 11.85 -16.73 -2.83
N VAL A 374 11.37 -17.34 -1.75
CA VAL A 374 11.66 -16.87 -0.40
C VAL A 374 13.09 -17.31 -0.03
N PRO A 375 14.05 -16.38 0.13
CA PRO A 375 15.41 -16.75 0.50
C PRO A 375 15.43 -17.27 1.95
N SER A 376 16.32 -18.23 2.23
CA SER A 376 16.52 -18.75 3.59
C SER A 376 17.04 -17.69 4.56
N LEU A 377 17.77 -16.69 4.05
CA LEU A 377 18.24 -15.54 4.81
C LEU A 377 18.33 -14.32 3.90
N VAL A 378 17.64 -13.25 4.27
CA VAL A 378 17.83 -11.93 3.67
C VAL A 378 18.96 -11.20 4.41
N LYS A 379 20.02 -10.83 3.69
CA LYS A 379 21.10 -10.02 4.26
C LYS A 379 20.93 -8.57 3.83
N PHE A 380 20.89 -7.69 4.82
CA PHE A 380 20.96 -6.26 4.58
C PHE A 380 22.36 -5.74 4.91
N LEU A 381 23.04 -5.20 3.88
CA LEU A 381 24.40 -4.67 3.93
C LEU A 381 24.39 -3.15 3.92
N THR A 382 25.17 -2.52 4.79
CA THR A 382 25.09 -1.07 5.00
C THR A 382 26.43 -0.38 4.83
N PRO A 383 26.52 0.67 4.00
CA PRO A 383 27.68 1.55 3.93
C PRO A 383 27.89 2.32 5.24
N ALA A 384 29.06 2.95 5.38
CA ALA A 384 29.46 3.75 6.54
C ALA A 384 28.51 4.93 6.85
N SER A 385 27.79 5.45 5.84
CA SER A 385 26.76 6.49 5.98
C SER A 385 25.62 6.08 6.92
N GLY A 386 25.33 4.78 7.03
CA GLY A 386 24.38 4.27 8.00
C GLY A 386 22.89 4.52 7.69
N LEU A 387 22.55 5.13 6.55
CA LEU A 387 21.15 5.32 6.11
C LEU A 387 20.79 4.61 4.81
N GLN A 388 21.79 4.02 4.17
CA GLN A 388 21.65 3.24 2.95
C GLN A 388 21.85 1.76 3.26
N GLY A 389 21.33 0.92 2.37
CA GLY A 389 21.85 -0.42 2.21
C GLY A 389 21.20 -1.20 1.08
N TYR A 390 21.74 -2.38 0.88
CA TYR A 390 21.43 -3.29 -0.21
C TYR A 390 20.87 -4.60 0.34
N TRP A 391 19.89 -5.14 -0.36
CA TRP A 391 19.21 -6.39 -0.03
C TRP A 391 19.86 -7.56 -0.78
N ASP A 392 20.29 -8.62 -0.11
CA ASP A 392 20.80 -9.84 -0.78
C ASP A 392 19.81 -10.98 -0.53
N PRO A 393 19.28 -11.66 -1.59
CA PRO A 393 19.74 -11.66 -3.00
C PRO A 393 19.01 -10.69 -3.97
N TYR A 394 18.13 -9.82 -3.49
CA TYR A 394 17.32 -8.97 -4.38
C TYR A 394 18.11 -7.75 -4.87
N PRO A 395 18.22 -7.46 -6.18
CA PRO A 395 19.01 -6.33 -6.72
C PRO A 395 18.38 -4.95 -6.39
N ILE A 396 18.28 -4.60 -5.11
CA ILE A 396 17.56 -3.43 -4.61
C ILE A 396 18.43 -2.68 -3.60
N ASP A 397 18.77 -1.44 -3.96
CA ASP A 397 19.36 -0.46 -3.07
C ASP A 397 18.24 0.39 -2.46
N MET A 398 18.28 0.63 -1.14
CA MET A 398 17.35 1.50 -0.42
C MET A 398 18.09 2.51 0.47
N GLU A 399 17.51 3.71 0.58
CA GLU A 399 17.99 4.80 1.40
C GLU A 399 16.84 5.47 2.15
N PHE A 400 16.98 5.61 3.47
CA PHE A 400 16.16 6.55 4.23
C PHE A 400 16.80 7.94 4.21
N ARG A 401 16.09 8.94 3.68
CA ARG A 401 16.48 10.35 3.79
C ARG A 401 15.56 11.08 4.76
N PRO A 402 16.10 11.63 5.86
CA PRO A 402 15.33 12.44 6.78
C PRO A 402 14.65 13.64 6.10
N PRO A 403 13.43 14.02 6.54
CA PRO A 403 12.72 13.43 7.67
C PRO A 403 11.77 12.28 7.30
N CYS A 404 11.38 12.15 6.02
CA CYS A 404 10.27 11.29 5.63
C CYS A 404 10.36 10.73 4.20
N MET A 405 11.58 10.54 3.68
CA MET A 405 11.81 10.14 2.30
C MET A 405 12.47 8.76 2.23
N VAL A 406 12.01 7.94 1.30
CA VAL A 406 12.61 6.65 0.95
C VAL A 406 12.99 6.68 -0.51
N LEU A 407 14.26 6.45 -0.81
CA LEU A 407 14.74 6.27 -2.18
C LEU A 407 15.09 4.81 -2.39
N SER A 408 14.67 4.24 -3.52
CA SER A 408 15.06 2.89 -3.91
C SER A 408 15.53 2.86 -5.36
N THR A 409 16.50 2.00 -5.65
CA THR A 409 16.94 1.68 -7.02
C THR A 409 16.89 0.17 -7.18
N ILE A 410 16.04 -0.28 -8.09
CA ILE A 410 15.73 -1.68 -8.36
C ILE A 410 16.32 -2.05 -9.70
N GLY A 411 17.21 -3.05 -9.72
CA GLY A 411 17.68 -3.68 -10.94
C GLY A 411 16.60 -4.59 -11.53
N ILE A 412 16.25 -4.37 -12.79
CA ILE A 412 15.27 -5.19 -13.51
C ILE A 412 16.01 -6.25 -14.30
N SER A 413 16.00 -7.49 -13.80
CA SER A 413 16.45 -8.68 -14.54
C SER A 413 15.27 -9.35 -15.26
N LYS A 414 15.56 -10.24 -16.23
CA LYS A 414 14.51 -11.04 -16.90
C LYS A 414 13.64 -11.79 -15.86
N PRO A 415 12.32 -11.94 -16.08
CA PRO A 415 11.42 -12.67 -15.18
C PRO A 415 11.99 -14.06 -14.84
N GLY A 416 12.13 -14.39 -13.56
CA GLY A 416 12.64 -15.68 -13.07
C GLY A 416 14.15 -15.81 -12.90
N LYS A 417 14.94 -14.73 -13.02
CA LYS A 417 16.40 -14.72 -12.77
C LYS A 417 16.84 -13.55 -11.87
N LEU A 418 16.25 -13.45 -10.68
CA LEU A 418 16.65 -12.44 -9.68
C LEU A 418 17.79 -12.92 -8.77
N GLU A 419 18.24 -14.18 -8.90
CA GLU A 419 19.27 -14.72 -8.01
C GLU A 419 20.67 -14.21 -8.37
N GLY A 420 21.26 -13.45 -7.45
CA GLY A 420 22.71 -13.28 -7.33
C GLY A 420 23.36 -12.16 -8.13
N GLN A 421 22.58 -11.24 -8.70
CA GLN A 421 23.13 -10.03 -9.33
C GLN A 421 23.03 -8.85 -8.37
N ASN A 422 24.12 -8.10 -8.22
CA ASN A 422 24.08 -6.80 -7.56
C ASN A 422 23.19 -5.84 -8.36
N THR A 423 22.53 -4.86 -7.73
CA THR A 423 21.80 -3.79 -8.44
C THR A 423 22.63 -3.23 -9.58
N ARG A 424 23.92 -2.96 -9.35
CA ARG A 424 24.85 -2.39 -10.35
C ARG A 424 25.13 -3.29 -11.56
N GLU A 425 24.86 -4.58 -11.46
CA GLU A 425 25.10 -5.57 -12.51
C GLU A 425 23.88 -5.72 -13.43
N CYS A 426 22.74 -5.14 -13.07
CA CYS A 426 21.55 -5.11 -13.91
C CYS A 426 21.73 -4.14 -15.08
N SER A 427 21.13 -4.47 -16.23
CA SER A 427 21.20 -3.64 -17.44
C SER A 427 20.21 -2.49 -17.46
N THR A 428 19.18 -2.55 -16.62
CA THR A 428 18.05 -1.62 -16.61
C THR A 428 17.56 -1.45 -15.18
N HIS A 429 17.19 -0.24 -14.81
CA HIS A 429 16.86 0.11 -13.45
C HIS A 429 15.59 0.95 -13.35
N LEU A 430 14.87 0.71 -12.27
CA LEU A 430 13.79 1.54 -11.78
C LEU A 430 14.26 2.29 -10.54
N HIS A 431 14.27 3.61 -10.60
CA HIS A 431 14.51 4.47 -9.45
C HIS A 431 13.19 5.04 -8.94
N GLN A 432 12.97 4.95 -7.63
CA GLN A 432 11.75 5.39 -6.98
C GLN A 432 12.08 6.35 -5.84
N LEU A 433 11.27 7.39 -5.71
CA LEU A 433 11.24 8.30 -4.58
C LEU A 433 9.85 8.23 -3.96
N HIS A 434 9.78 7.91 -2.67
CA HIS A 434 8.58 7.97 -1.85
C HIS A 434 8.76 9.03 -0.77
N VAL A 435 7.84 9.98 -0.69
CA VAL A 435 7.76 10.96 0.39
C VAL A 435 6.52 10.66 1.22
N CYS A 436 6.70 10.18 2.45
CA CYS A 436 5.61 9.88 3.39
C CYS A 436 5.35 11.12 4.26
N LEU A 437 4.61 12.11 3.76
CA LEU A 437 4.38 13.35 4.49
C LEU A 437 3.56 13.08 5.77
N PRO A 438 3.98 13.56 6.96
CA PRO A 438 3.17 13.51 8.16
C PRO A 438 1.97 14.46 8.05
N SER A 439 0.83 13.95 7.60
CA SER A 439 -0.41 14.74 7.52
C SER A 439 -1.08 14.82 8.88
N SER A 440 -1.43 13.66 9.46
CA SER A 440 -2.01 13.55 10.80
C SER A 440 -1.54 12.26 11.47
N LYS A 441 -2.02 12.00 12.68
CA LYS A 441 -1.78 10.76 13.43
C LYS A 441 -2.33 9.50 12.78
N GLN A 442 -3.21 9.64 11.79
CA GLN A 442 -3.90 8.53 11.12
C GLN A 442 -3.88 8.71 9.60
N LYS A 443 -3.08 9.64 9.10
CA LYS A 443 -3.07 9.99 7.70
C LYS A 443 -1.68 10.41 7.25
N THR A 444 -1.31 9.96 6.07
CA THR A 444 -0.10 10.41 5.39
C THR A 444 -0.41 10.71 3.94
N ARG A 445 0.21 11.76 3.42
CA ARG A 445 0.19 12.09 2.00
C ARG A 445 1.46 11.52 1.38
N LEU A 446 1.31 10.57 0.47
CA LEU A 446 2.41 9.94 -0.25
C LEU A 446 2.63 10.67 -1.57
N LEU A 447 3.83 11.21 -1.78
CA LEU A 447 4.31 11.60 -3.12
C LEU A 447 5.22 10.49 -3.63
N TYR A 448 4.87 9.93 -4.78
CA TYR A 448 5.60 8.86 -5.44
C TYR A 448 6.12 9.35 -6.80
N ARG A 449 7.44 9.33 -7.00
CA ARG A 449 8.09 9.64 -8.27
C ARG A 449 8.81 8.39 -8.78
N MET A 450 8.50 8.01 -10.00
CA MET A 450 9.06 6.86 -10.70
C MET A 450 9.95 7.34 -11.85
N SER A 451 11.20 6.87 -11.88
CA SER A 451 12.16 7.21 -12.94
C SER A 451 12.81 5.95 -13.50
N LEU A 452 13.04 5.90 -14.80
CA LEU A 452 13.67 4.76 -15.48
C LEU A 452 14.92 5.24 -16.23
N ASP A 453 15.98 4.42 -16.25
CA ASP A 453 17.16 4.65 -17.10
C ASP A 453 17.02 4.02 -18.50
N PHE A 454 15.87 3.43 -18.78
CA PHE A 454 15.53 2.79 -20.04
C PHE A 454 14.16 3.25 -20.53
N ALA A 455 13.87 2.95 -21.79
CA ALA A 455 12.60 3.22 -22.45
C ALA A 455 12.09 4.68 -22.33
N PRO A 456 12.92 5.71 -22.62
CA PRO A 456 12.57 7.13 -22.48
C PRO A 456 11.34 7.54 -23.31
N LEU A 457 11.02 6.80 -24.36
CA LEU A 457 9.85 7.03 -25.20
C LEU A 457 8.52 6.71 -24.48
N LEU A 458 8.51 5.89 -23.42
CA LEU A 458 7.29 5.50 -22.71
C LEU A 458 6.60 6.69 -22.04
N LYS A 459 7.34 7.71 -21.61
CA LYS A 459 6.76 8.93 -21.02
C LYS A 459 5.87 9.72 -21.99
N HIS A 460 6.07 9.54 -23.30
CA HIS A 460 5.32 10.22 -24.35
C HIS A 460 4.11 9.43 -24.85
N VAL A 461 3.97 8.17 -24.43
CA VAL A 461 2.83 7.35 -24.85
C VAL A 461 1.56 7.89 -24.16
N PRO A 462 0.51 8.24 -24.92
CA PRO A 462 -0.72 8.77 -24.37
C PRO A 462 -1.31 7.86 -23.29
N LEU A 463 -1.86 8.46 -22.24
CA LEU A 463 -2.53 7.77 -21.12
C LEU A 463 -1.63 6.87 -20.25
N MET A 464 -0.32 6.75 -20.52
CA MET A 464 0.57 5.93 -19.68
C MET A 464 0.59 6.35 -18.21
N GLN A 465 0.44 7.64 -17.93
CA GLN A 465 0.32 8.16 -16.57
C GLN A 465 -0.81 7.50 -15.75
N TYR A 466 -1.93 7.14 -16.40
CA TYR A 466 -3.03 6.43 -15.74
C TYR A 466 -2.69 4.97 -15.47
N LEU A 467 -1.96 4.32 -16.38
CA LEU A 467 -1.47 2.96 -16.17
C LEU A 467 -0.45 2.92 -15.03
N TRP A 468 0.49 3.86 -14.99
CA TRP A 468 1.46 3.97 -13.89
C TRP A 468 0.77 4.21 -12.56
N LYS A 469 -0.22 5.11 -12.53
CA LYS A 469 -1.04 5.34 -11.34
C LYS A 469 -1.76 4.07 -10.90
N HIS A 470 -2.41 3.36 -11.83
CA HIS A 470 -3.11 2.12 -11.52
C HIS A 470 -2.19 1.05 -10.93
N PHE A 471 -1.00 0.83 -11.52
CA PHE A 471 -0.03 -0.13 -10.99
C PHE A 471 0.50 0.28 -9.62
N ALA A 472 0.82 1.58 -9.42
CA ALA A 472 1.27 2.09 -8.14
C ALA A 472 0.20 1.92 -7.05
N GLU A 473 -1.05 2.24 -7.36
CA GLU A 473 -2.19 2.04 -6.46
C GLU A 473 -2.41 0.55 -6.17
N GLN A 474 -2.27 -0.32 -7.16
CA GLN A 474 -2.40 -1.76 -6.95
C GLN A 474 -1.35 -2.28 -5.96
N VAL A 475 -0.07 -1.98 -6.18
CA VAL A 475 1.02 -2.39 -5.28
C VAL A 475 0.81 -1.82 -3.88
N LEU A 476 0.53 -0.52 -3.77
CA LEU A 476 0.33 0.14 -2.49
C LEU A 476 -0.87 -0.40 -1.72
N ASN A 477 -1.97 -0.77 -2.40
CA ASN A 477 -3.12 -1.38 -1.74
C ASN A 477 -2.81 -2.78 -1.19
N GLU A 478 -1.85 -3.49 -1.77
CA GLU A 478 -1.39 -4.78 -1.23
C GLU A 478 -0.67 -4.60 0.11
N ASP A 479 0.08 -3.51 0.29
CA ASP A 479 0.69 -3.13 1.57
C ASP A 479 -0.35 -2.57 2.54
N LEU A 480 -1.20 -1.65 2.07
CA LEU A 480 -2.12 -0.89 2.91
C LEU A 480 -3.07 -1.79 3.70
N ARG A 481 -3.57 -2.88 3.10
CA ARG A 481 -4.42 -3.85 3.79
C ARG A 481 -3.75 -4.48 5.03
N LEU A 482 -2.41 -4.57 5.04
CA LEU A 482 -1.65 -5.09 6.18
C LEU A 482 -1.37 -3.99 7.20
N VAL A 483 -0.92 -2.83 6.71
CA VAL A 483 -0.47 -1.70 7.55
C VAL A 483 -1.65 -1.03 8.28
N VAL A 484 -2.85 -1.01 7.70
CA VAL A 484 -4.07 -0.53 8.38
C VAL A 484 -4.36 -1.33 9.66
N GLY A 485 -4.16 -2.65 9.64
CA GLY A 485 -4.31 -3.47 10.84
C GLY A 485 -3.24 -3.17 11.90
N GLN A 486 -2.03 -2.75 11.49
CA GLN A 486 -1.00 -2.28 12.42
C GLN A 486 -1.39 -0.92 13.03
N GLN A 487 -1.91 0.01 12.22
CA GLN A 487 -2.43 1.31 12.68
C GLN A 487 -3.54 1.13 13.72
N GLU A 488 -4.49 0.22 13.50
CA GLU A 488 -5.55 -0.07 14.47
C GLU A 488 -4.98 -0.57 15.80
N ARG A 489 -4.02 -1.50 15.76
CA ARG A 489 -3.33 -1.99 16.97
C ARG A 489 -2.56 -0.88 17.68
N MET A 490 -1.88 0.01 16.95
CA MET A 490 -1.21 1.17 17.53
C MET A 490 -2.18 2.14 18.19
N ASN A 491 -3.35 2.39 17.59
CA ASN A 491 -4.41 3.18 18.20
C ASN A 491 -4.90 2.57 19.53
N ASN A 492 -4.90 1.23 19.60
CA ASN A 492 -5.23 0.46 20.80
C ASN A 492 -4.06 0.29 21.79
N GLY A 493 -2.94 0.99 21.58
CA GLY A 493 -1.78 0.99 22.48
C GLY A 493 -0.75 -0.12 22.27
N ALA A 494 -0.87 -0.90 21.19
CA ALA A 494 0.14 -1.89 20.85
C ALA A 494 1.43 -1.23 20.33
N ASN A 495 2.57 -1.80 20.71
CA ASN A 495 3.86 -1.47 20.13
C ASN A 495 4.16 -2.43 18.99
N VAL A 496 3.89 -2.01 17.75
CA VAL A 496 4.08 -2.83 16.55
C VAL A 496 5.55 -2.94 16.10
N TRP A 497 6.48 -2.24 16.77
CA TRP A 497 7.90 -2.15 16.41
C TRP A 497 8.83 -2.75 17.48
N ASN A 498 8.28 -3.45 18.49
CA ASN A 498 9.01 -3.91 19.67
C ASN A 498 9.99 -5.06 19.44
N PHE A 499 9.82 -5.87 18.38
CA PHE A 499 10.62 -7.07 18.12
C PHE A 499 11.33 -7.01 16.76
N PRO A 500 12.36 -6.14 16.61
CA PRO A 500 13.11 -6.07 15.36
C PRO A 500 13.98 -7.32 15.14
N VAL A 501 14.06 -7.76 13.89
CA VAL A 501 14.90 -8.87 13.41
C VAL A 501 15.95 -8.35 12.41
N SER A 502 16.74 -9.26 11.82
CA SER A 502 17.95 -8.90 11.06
C SER A 502 17.71 -8.08 9.80
N TYR A 503 16.52 -8.19 9.20
CA TYR A 503 16.14 -7.45 7.99
C TYR A 503 15.51 -6.07 8.31
N ASP A 504 15.10 -5.80 9.55
CA ASP A 504 14.50 -4.51 9.95
C ASP A 504 15.52 -3.37 10.13
N LYS A 505 16.76 -3.52 9.64
CA LYS A 505 17.87 -2.61 9.98
C LYS A 505 17.60 -1.16 9.57
N LEU A 506 17.01 -0.89 8.40
CA LEU A 506 16.67 0.49 8.00
C LEU A 506 15.52 1.05 8.81
N GLY A 507 14.46 0.26 9.03
CA GLY A 507 13.36 0.65 9.92
C GLY A 507 13.89 1.00 11.31
N VAL A 508 14.74 0.16 11.90
CA VAL A 508 15.40 0.43 13.19
C VAL A 508 16.24 1.72 13.16
N ARG A 509 16.95 2.03 12.07
CA ARG A 509 17.74 3.26 11.94
C ARG A 509 16.86 4.51 11.87
N TYR A 510 15.78 4.45 11.08
CA TYR A 510 14.76 5.49 11.08
C TYR A 510 14.21 5.72 12.50
N ARG A 511 13.81 4.64 13.19
CA ARG A 511 13.31 4.70 14.56
C ARG A 511 14.34 5.31 15.51
N MET A 512 15.61 4.90 15.46
CA MET A 512 16.68 5.50 16.27
C MET A 512 16.91 6.99 15.97
N TRP A 513 16.83 7.38 14.70
CA TRP A 513 16.92 8.78 14.29
C TRP A 513 15.75 9.60 14.83
N ARG A 514 14.52 9.10 14.70
CA ARG A 514 13.31 9.74 15.22
C ARG A 514 13.36 9.90 16.74
N ASP A 515 13.72 8.85 17.45
CA ASP A 515 13.89 8.83 18.91
C ASP A 515 14.93 9.86 19.40
N ALA A 516 16.07 9.96 18.70
CA ALA A 516 17.09 10.95 19.02
C ALA A 516 16.60 12.39 18.80
N LEU A 517 15.86 12.63 17.72
CA LEU A 517 15.27 13.92 17.40
C LEU A 517 14.23 14.36 18.43
N GLU A 518 13.32 13.45 18.80
CA GLU A 518 12.27 13.69 19.79
C GLU A 518 12.86 13.95 21.18
N ARG A 519 13.98 13.31 21.54
CA ARG A 519 14.73 13.63 22.77
C ARG A 519 15.53 14.94 22.71
N GLY A 520 15.56 15.62 21.57
CA GLY A 520 16.35 16.84 21.39
C GLY A 520 17.87 16.59 21.44
N ALA A 521 18.33 15.46 20.89
CA ALA A 521 19.75 15.17 20.82
C ALA A 521 20.49 16.26 20.04
N LYS A 522 21.63 16.74 20.58
CA LYS A 522 22.45 17.78 19.95
C LYS A 522 23.01 17.34 18.59
N GLN A 523 23.22 16.04 18.41
CA GLN A 523 23.65 15.44 17.17
C GLN A 523 22.74 14.25 16.87
N LEU A 524 22.16 14.26 15.67
CA LEU A 524 21.31 13.16 15.22
C LEU A 524 22.18 12.00 14.73
N PRO A 525 21.78 10.74 15.00
CA PRO A 525 22.52 9.59 14.51
C PRO A 525 22.53 9.60 12.97
N PHE A 526 23.60 9.06 12.39
CA PHE A 526 23.77 8.93 10.93
C PHE A 526 23.81 10.26 10.16
N THR A 527 24.01 11.39 10.85
CA THR A 527 24.45 12.64 10.21
C THR A 527 25.96 12.60 10.06
N SER A 528 26.44 12.46 8.83
CA SER A 528 27.88 12.51 8.53
C SER A 528 28.41 13.91 8.83
N ILE A 529 29.47 14.00 9.62
CA ILE A 529 30.25 15.22 9.85
C ILE A 529 31.07 15.62 8.60
N ASP A 530 31.14 14.80 7.56
CA ASP A 530 32.05 15.01 6.42
C ASP A 530 31.33 15.25 5.07
N GLN A 531 30.59 16.36 4.96
CA GLN A 531 30.27 16.99 3.66
C GLN A 531 30.69 18.46 3.56
N ILE A 532 31.64 18.87 4.42
CA ILE A 532 32.39 20.12 4.25
C ILE A 532 33.84 19.70 4.00
N GLN A 533 34.24 19.69 2.72
CA GLN A 533 35.60 19.59 2.14
C GLN A 533 35.72 18.48 1.07
N ASN A 534 35.25 18.78 -0.14
CA ASN A 534 36.11 19.00 -1.32
C ASN A 534 35.25 19.36 -2.54
#